data_AF-A0A821A968-F1
#
_entry.id   AF-A0A821A968-F1
#
_cell.length_a   1.000
_cell.length_b   1.000
_cell.length_c   1.000
_cell.angle_alpha   90.00
_cell.angle_beta   90.00
_cell.angle_gamma   90.00
#
_symmetry.space_group_name_H-M   'P 1'
#
loop_
_entity.id
_entity.type
_entity.pdbx_description
1 polymer ?
#
loop_
_entity_poly.entity_id
_entity_poly.type
_entity_poly.pdbx_seq_one_letter_code
_entity_poly.pdbx_strand_id
1 'polypeptide(L)'
;AHGDWFRSALIRAVCYCSLIEDFTLERIYLELTCLANGYSIFFVENNVQHFFGYFHADTMRYLKDQTIYDKFRHDWFGFMTMQYELSDKLQTFNDNDCLIHLNYLYEFGPKCQFNQQFHCLWSESFNQHQNLSKDKAKVQLTTKHQHSLNSLLAGEKSICSIQ
;
A
#
# COMPACT_ATOMS: atom_id res chain seq x y z
N ALA A 1 6.38 -0.95 -10.76
CA ALA A 1 6.57 -2.41 -10.61
C ALA A 1 7.78 -2.75 -9.73
N HIS A 2 9.03 -2.58 -10.19
CA HIS A 2 10.22 -3.02 -9.42
C HIS A 2 10.67 -2.05 -8.32
N GLY A 3 10.47 -0.74 -8.48
CA GLY A 3 10.69 0.23 -7.39
C GLY A 3 9.75 -0.03 -6.21
N ASP A 4 8.49 -0.39 -6.51
CA ASP A 4 7.48 -0.71 -5.49
C ASP A 4 7.83 -1.96 -4.70
N TRP A 5 8.35 -2.99 -5.39
CA TRP A 5 8.86 -4.20 -4.75
C TRP A 5 10.00 -3.88 -3.79
N PHE A 6 11.00 -3.11 -4.23
CA PHE A 6 12.18 -2.78 -3.43
C PHE A 6 11.80 -2.00 -2.18
N ARG A 7 10.93 -0.99 -2.32
CA ARG A 7 10.38 -0.23 -1.20
C ARG A 7 9.61 -1.13 -0.22
N SER A 8 8.75 -2.00 -0.74
CA SER A 8 7.99 -2.96 0.08
C SER A 8 8.90 -3.96 0.81
N ALA A 9 10.03 -4.34 0.21
CA ALA A 9 11.03 -5.20 0.83
C ALA A 9 11.76 -4.47 1.97
N LEU A 10 12.17 -3.21 1.76
CA LEU A 10 12.76 -2.38 2.81
C LEU A 10 11.82 -2.19 4.00
N ILE A 11 10.53 -1.92 3.74
CA ILE A 11 9.51 -1.81 4.78
C ILE A 11 9.40 -3.10 5.60
N ARG A 12 9.33 -4.26 4.92
CA ARG A 12 9.31 -5.55 5.61
C ARG A 12 10.56 -5.77 6.46
N ALA A 13 11.72 -5.38 5.96
CA ALA A 13 12.96 -5.45 6.73
C ALA A 13 12.85 -4.64 8.03
N VAL A 14 12.32 -3.41 8.01
CA VAL A 14 12.07 -2.63 9.24
C VAL A 14 11.12 -3.34 10.21
N CYS A 15 10.08 -3.99 9.69
CA CYS A 15 9.12 -4.72 10.52
C CYS A 15 9.75 -5.93 11.20
N TYR A 16 10.58 -6.71 10.50
CA TYR A 16 11.15 -7.95 11.03
C TYR A 16 12.47 -7.75 11.78
N CYS A 17 13.34 -6.84 11.35
CA CYS A 17 14.66 -6.64 11.92
C CYS A 17 14.57 -5.76 13.16
N SER A 18 14.79 -6.37 14.32
CA SER A 18 14.79 -5.65 15.60
C SER A 18 16.07 -4.87 15.84
N LEU A 19 17.18 -5.40 15.33
CA LEU A 19 18.50 -4.81 15.44
C LEU A 19 18.87 -4.08 14.15
N ILE A 20 19.61 -2.98 14.29
CA ILE A 20 20.10 -2.18 13.16
C ILE A 20 21.07 -3.00 12.30
N GLU A 21 21.82 -3.93 12.88
CA GLU A 21 22.73 -4.82 12.15
C GLU A 21 21.96 -5.73 11.21
N ASP A 22 20.89 -6.37 11.70
CA ASP A 22 20.04 -7.26 10.91
C ASP A 22 19.38 -6.49 9.76
N PHE A 23 18.86 -5.30 10.07
CA PHE A 23 18.27 -4.43 9.05
C PHE A 23 19.29 -3.99 8.01
N THR A 24 20.50 -3.65 8.42
CA THR A 24 21.58 -3.26 7.51
C THR A 24 21.95 -4.40 6.58
N LEU A 25 22.04 -5.62 7.11
CA LEU A 25 22.35 -6.82 6.34
C LEU A 25 21.26 -7.11 5.31
N GLU A 26 19.99 -7.04 5.72
CA GLU A 26 18.84 -7.22 4.82
C GLU A 26 18.80 -6.12 3.76
N ARG A 27 19.06 -4.86 4.12
CA ARG A 27 19.15 -3.74 3.17
C ARG A 27 20.21 -4.00 2.11
N ILE A 28 21.43 -4.36 2.52
CA ILE A 28 22.53 -4.68 1.59
C ILE A 28 22.16 -5.86 0.70
N TYR A 29 21.53 -6.90 1.25
CA TYR A 29 21.06 -8.04 0.47
C TYR A 29 20.07 -7.63 -0.62
N LEU A 30 19.11 -6.76 -0.30
CA LEU A 30 18.16 -6.21 -1.26
C LEU A 30 18.86 -5.36 -2.34
N GLU A 31 19.79 -4.50 -1.94
CA GLU A 31 20.59 -3.68 -2.86
C GLU A 31 21.37 -4.57 -3.85
N LEU A 32 22.08 -5.58 -3.35
CA LEU A 32 22.82 -6.55 -4.15
C LEU A 32 21.90 -7.36 -5.07
N THR A 33 20.71 -7.73 -4.59
CA THR A 33 19.72 -8.44 -5.41
C THR A 33 19.30 -7.58 -6.60
N CYS A 34 19.04 -6.29 -6.41
CA CYS A 34 18.76 -5.38 -7.52
C CYS A 34 19.94 -5.31 -8.50
N LEU A 35 21.16 -5.10 -8.00
CA LEU A 35 22.34 -5.01 -8.87
C LEU A 35 22.56 -6.30 -9.68
N ALA A 36 22.41 -7.46 -9.05
CA ALA A 36 22.54 -8.77 -9.71
C ALA A 36 21.47 -9.00 -10.79
N ASN A 37 20.28 -8.40 -10.63
CA ASN A 37 19.21 -8.43 -11.63
C ASN A 37 19.37 -7.35 -12.73
N GLY A 38 20.51 -6.65 -12.79
CA GLY A 38 20.82 -5.69 -13.83
C GLY A 38 20.26 -4.28 -13.63
N TYR A 39 19.73 -3.97 -12.43
CA TYR A 39 19.35 -2.60 -12.09
C TYR A 39 20.59 -1.72 -11.93
N SER A 40 20.50 -0.47 -12.37
CA SER A 40 21.61 0.48 -12.23
C SER A 40 21.83 0.85 -10.76
N ILE A 41 23.06 1.22 -10.43
CA ILE A 41 23.38 1.73 -9.09
C ILE A 41 22.54 2.97 -8.75
N PHE A 42 22.34 3.86 -9.72
CA PHE A 42 21.46 5.04 -9.57
C PHE A 42 20.02 4.67 -9.19
N PHE A 43 19.47 3.59 -9.77
CA PHE A 43 18.14 3.12 -9.40
C PHE A 43 18.09 2.69 -7.94
N VAL A 44 19.08 1.92 -7.48
CA VAL A 44 19.15 1.43 -6.10
C VAL A 44 19.31 2.60 -5.13
N GLU A 45 20.28 3.48 -5.39
CA GLU A 45 20.54 4.64 -4.54
C GLU A 45 19.34 5.56 -4.42
N ASN A 46 18.66 5.86 -5.54
CA ASN A 46 17.50 6.73 -5.53
C ASN A 46 16.35 6.13 -4.70
N ASN A 47 16.16 4.81 -4.75
CA ASN A 47 15.13 4.16 -3.93
C ASN A 47 15.50 4.10 -2.45
N VAL A 48 16.77 3.82 -2.11
CA VAL A 48 17.26 3.84 -0.73
C VAL A 48 17.17 5.25 -0.14
N GLN A 49 17.60 6.26 -0.89
CA GLN A 49 17.54 7.66 -0.48
C GLN A 49 16.08 8.09 -0.28
N HIS A 50 15.20 7.77 -1.23
CA HIS A 50 13.78 8.10 -1.08
C HIS A 50 13.16 7.42 0.14
N PHE A 51 13.58 6.19 0.47
CA PHE A 51 13.08 5.48 1.64
C PHE A 51 13.46 6.19 2.95
N PHE A 52 14.74 6.52 3.12
CA PHE A 52 15.19 7.21 4.34
C PHE A 52 14.74 8.67 4.41
N GLY A 53 14.70 9.37 3.26
CA GLY A 53 14.26 10.77 3.19
C GLY A 53 12.81 10.97 3.61
N TYR A 54 11.93 10.00 3.34
CA TYR A 54 10.53 10.06 3.78
C TYR A 54 10.40 10.16 5.31
N PHE A 55 11.28 9.47 6.05
CA PHE A 55 11.29 9.47 7.51
C PHE A 55 12.32 10.41 8.12
N HIS A 56 12.93 11.29 7.31
CA HIS A 56 13.99 12.20 7.74
C HIS A 56 15.15 11.46 8.44
N ALA A 57 15.43 10.24 7.98
CA ALA A 57 16.38 9.29 8.58
C ALA A 57 17.61 9.07 7.69
N ASP A 58 18.01 10.07 6.90
CA ASP A 58 19.12 9.97 5.94
C ASP A 58 20.44 9.52 6.57
N THR A 59 20.65 9.88 7.84
CA THR A 59 21.84 9.53 8.61
C THR A 59 21.95 8.03 8.86
N MET A 60 20.84 7.29 8.89
CA MET A 60 20.82 5.83 9.06
C MET A 60 21.30 5.05 7.84
N ARG A 61 21.47 5.72 6.70
CA ARG A 61 22.17 5.09 5.58
C ARG A 61 23.61 4.70 5.97
N TYR A 62 24.24 5.51 6.81
CA TYR A 62 25.67 5.44 7.13
C TYR A 62 25.97 5.09 8.59
N LEU A 63 25.08 5.45 9.52
CA LEU A 63 25.27 5.23 10.95
C LEU A 63 24.56 3.96 11.41
N LYS A 64 25.29 3.09 12.11
CA LYS A 64 24.76 1.92 12.81
C LYS A 64 24.51 2.28 14.28
N ASP A 65 23.49 3.09 14.51
CA ASP A 65 23.07 3.47 15.86
C ASP A 65 21.70 2.87 16.15
N GLN A 66 21.66 1.92 17.08
CA GLN A 66 20.43 1.24 17.49
C GLN A 66 19.39 2.22 18.03
N THR A 67 19.80 3.28 18.74
CA THR A 67 18.88 4.27 19.33
C THR A 67 18.17 5.05 18.24
N ILE A 68 18.89 5.45 17.19
CA ILE A 68 18.33 6.15 16.04
C ILE A 68 17.39 5.20 15.27
N TYR A 69 17.78 3.93 15.15
CA TYR A 69 16.97 2.91 14.50
C TYR A 69 15.65 2.64 15.25
N ASP A 70 15.69 2.49 16.57
CA ASP A 70 14.50 2.27 17.38
C ASP A 70 13.52 3.44 17.28
N LYS A 71 14.03 4.69 17.29
CA LYS A 71 13.20 5.88 17.07
C LYS A 71 12.51 5.83 15.71
N PHE A 72 13.25 5.55 14.65
CA PHE A 72 12.69 5.42 13.31
C PHE A 72 11.67 4.30 13.20
N ARG A 73 11.92 3.13 13.81
CA ARG A 73 10.95 2.04 13.84
C ARG A 73 9.67 2.46 14.56
N HIS A 74 9.81 3.18 15.67
CA HIS A 74 8.67 3.71 16.40
C HIS A 74 7.85 4.69 15.54
N ASP A 75 8.51 5.65 14.89
CA ASP A 75 7.86 6.61 13.98
C ASP A 75 7.17 5.89 12.81
N TRP A 76 7.81 4.85 12.26
CA TRP A 76 7.24 3.98 11.22
C TRP A 76 5.96 3.27 11.69
N PHE A 77 6.00 2.61 12.85
CA PHE A 77 4.82 1.91 13.38
C PHE A 77 3.70 2.89 13.76
N GLY A 78 4.04 4.08 14.26
CA GLY A 78 3.10 5.17 14.50
C GLY A 78 2.39 5.59 13.20
N PHE A 79 3.14 5.83 12.13
CA PHE A 79 2.58 6.15 10.81
C PHE A 79 1.66 5.04 10.29
N MET A 80 2.09 3.77 10.39
CA MET A 80 1.28 2.63 9.95
C MET A 80 -0.04 2.54 10.72
N THR A 81 0.01 2.75 12.04
CA THR A 81 -1.19 2.74 12.89
C THR A 81 -2.17 3.84 12.48
N MET A 82 -1.67 5.07 12.28
CA MET A 82 -2.48 6.20 11.80
C MET A 82 -3.14 5.91 10.45
N GLN A 83 -2.43 5.25 9.53
CA GLN A 83 -2.97 4.91 8.22
C GLN A 83 -4.06 3.84 8.30
N TYR A 84 -3.89 2.83 9.16
CA TYR A 84 -4.95 1.85 9.43
C TYR A 84 -6.19 2.53 10.02
N GLU A 85 -6.03 3.41 11.00
CA GLU A 85 -7.15 4.16 11.59
C GLU A 85 -7.87 5.06 10.59
N LEU A 86 -7.13 5.72 9.69
CA LEU A 86 -7.71 6.52 8.61
C LEU A 86 -8.49 5.66 7.61
N SER A 87 -7.96 4.49 7.27
CA SER A 87 -8.64 3.54 6.40
C SER A 87 -9.93 3.01 7.04
N ASP A 88 -9.91 2.76 8.36
CA ASP A 88 -11.06 2.28 9.12
C ASP A 88 -12.14 3.37 9.26
N LYS A 89 -11.73 4.62 9.48
CA LYS A 89 -12.62 5.79 9.48
C LYS A 89 -13.24 6.06 8.11
N LEU A 90 -12.48 5.86 7.02
CA LEU A 90 -13.01 5.94 5.66
C LEU A 90 -14.00 4.81 5.37
N GLN A 91 -13.73 3.59 5.86
CA GLN A 91 -14.63 2.46 5.70
C GLN A 91 -15.96 2.71 6.43
N THR A 92 -15.90 3.13 7.70
CA THR A 92 -17.09 3.47 8.50
C THR A 92 -17.88 4.65 7.93
N PHE A 93 -17.22 5.63 7.29
CA PHE A 93 -17.91 6.70 6.57
C PHE A 93 -18.67 6.17 5.33
N ASN A 94 -18.06 5.27 4.56
CA ASN A 94 -18.71 4.65 3.39
C ASN A 94 -19.86 3.71 3.78
N ASP A 95 -19.78 3.06 4.95
CA ASP A 95 -20.82 2.13 5.42
C ASP A 95 -22.13 2.86 5.78
N ASN A 96 -22.08 4.16 6.11
CA ASN A 96 -23.27 4.99 6.42
C ASN A 96 -24.14 5.30 5.18
N ASP A 97 -23.62 5.16 3.96
CA ASP A 97 -24.34 5.41 2.69
C ASP A 97 -24.86 4.13 2.03
N CYS A 98 -24.89 2.98 2.73
CA CYS A 98 -25.24 1.66 2.18
C CYS A 98 -24.43 1.31 0.91
N LEU A 99 -23.18 1.77 0.82
CA LEU A 99 -22.31 1.51 -0.31
C LEU A 99 -21.47 0.26 -0.03
N ILE A 100 -21.85 -0.86 -0.65
CA ILE A 100 -21.10 -2.11 -0.50
C ILE A 100 -19.86 -2.04 -1.40
N HIS A 101 -18.70 -1.83 -0.79
CA HIS A 101 -17.42 -1.89 -1.49
C HIS A 101 -16.92 -3.32 -1.60
N LEU A 102 -16.89 -3.84 -2.83
CA LEU A 102 -16.31 -5.15 -3.13
C LEU A 102 -14.95 -4.97 -3.80
N ASN A 103 -13.93 -5.52 -3.16
CA ASN A 103 -12.57 -5.51 -3.67
C ASN A 103 -12.26 -6.87 -4.30
N TYR A 104 -11.80 -6.88 -5.55
CA TYR A 104 -11.31 -8.10 -6.19
C TYR A 104 -9.86 -7.93 -6.65
N LEU A 105 -9.11 -9.02 -6.52
CA LEU A 105 -7.74 -9.11 -7.00
C LEU A 105 -7.77 -9.35 -8.51
N TYR A 106 -7.13 -8.44 -9.25
CA TYR A 106 -7.09 -8.52 -10.70
C TYR A 106 -5.66 -8.66 -11.21
N GLU A 107 -5.34 -9.86 -11.72
CA GLU A 107 -4.02 -10.17 -12.27
C GLU A 107 -3.99 -10.03 -13.79
N PHE A 108 -5.01 -10.50 -14.55
CA PHE A 108 -5.07 -10.39 -16.01
C PHE A 108 -6.52 -10.48 -16.58
N GLY A 109 -6.77 -9.81 -17.73
CA GLY A 109 -7.98 -9.97 -18.57
C GLY A 109 -8.65 -8.64 -19.03
N PRO A 110 -9.91 -8.68 -19.51
CA PRO A 110 -10.74 -7.50 -19.79
C PRO A 110 -11.60 -7.06 -18.58
N LYS A 111 -11.13 -6.06 -17.82
CA LYS A 111 -11.78 -5.50 -16.61
C LYS A 111 -13.24 -5.09 -16.83
N CYS A 112 -13.53 -4.49 -17.99
CA CYS A 112 -14.88 -4.05 -18.33
C CYS A 112 -15.87 -5.22 -18.44
N GLN A 113 -15.45 -6.35 -18.99
CA GLN A 113 -16.32 -7.53 -19.16
C GLN A 113 -16.63 -8.18 -17.80
N PHE A 114 -15.64 -8.27 -16.92
CA PHE A 114 -15.87 -8.77 -15.55
C PHE A 114 -16.84 -7.88 -14.78
N ASN A 115 -16.62 -6.55 -14.79
CA ASN A 115 -17.52 -5.61 -14.12
C ASN A 115 -18.95 -5.70 -14.68
N GLN A 116 -19.10 -5.82 -16.01
CA GLN A 116 -20.41 -6.00 -16.64
C GLN A 116 -21.09 -7.31 -16.20
N GLN A 117 -20.38 -8.43 -16.25
CA GLN A 117 -20.91 -9.73 -15.83
C GLN A 117 -21.29 -9.73 -14.35
N PHE A 118 -20.46 -9.13 -13.49
CA PHE A 118 -20.78 -8.98 -12.08
C PHE A 118 -22.03 -8.13 -11.88
N HIS A 119 -22.15 -6.98 -12.55
CA HIS A 119 -23.35 -6.14 -12.43
C HIS A 119 -24.61 -6.84 -12.95
N CYS A 120 -24.51 -7.63 -14.02
CA CYS A 120 -25.60 -8.49 -14.49
C CYS A 120 -26.01 -9.49 -13.41
N LEU A 121 -25.08 -10.30 -12.90
CA LEU A 121 -25.33 -11.30 -11.86
C LEU A 121 -25.86 -10.68 -10.56
N TRP A 122 -25.32 -9.54 -10.16
CA TRP A 122 -25.78 -8.78 -8.99
C TRP A 122 -27.20 -8.28 -9.20
N SER A 123 -27.51 -7.70 -10.36
CA SER A 123 -28.87 -7.24 -10.66
C SER A 123 -29.89 -8.36 -10.77
N GLU A 124 -29.48 -9.53 -11.27
CA GLU A 124 -30.35 -10.70 -11.42
C GLU A 124 -30.60 -11.39 -10.08
N SER A 125 -29.58 -11.52 -9.23
CA SER A 125 -29.67 -12.26 -7.97
C SER A 125 -30.18 -11.38 -6.82
N PHE A 126 -29.76 -10.12 -6.74
CA PHE A 126 -29.98 -9.26 -5.57
C PHE A 126 -31.34 -8.56 -5.59
N ASN A 127 -31.84 -8.15 -6.77
CA ASN A 127 -33.16 -7.51 -6.91
C ASN A 127 -34.33 -8.49 -6.66
N GLN A 128 -34.06 -9.79 -6.65
CA GLN A 128 -35.07 -10.82 -6.39
C GLN A 128 -35.28 -11.09 -4.88
N HIS A 129 -34.41 -10.58 -4.00
CA HIS A 129 -34.51 -10.81 -2.55
C HIS A 129 -35.26 -9.67 -1.84
N GLN A 130 -36.46 -9.98 -1.34
CA GLN A 130 -37.37 -9.04 -0.65
C GLN A 130 -36.78 -8.30 0.55
N ASN A 131 -35.77 -8.87 1.23
CA ASN A 131 -35.17 -8.27 2.42
C ASN A 131 -34.07 -7.25 2.12
N LEU A 132 -33.47 -7.31 0.93
CA LEU A 132 -32.34 -6.45 0.52
C LEU A 132 -32.77 -5.35 -0.45
N SER A 133 -33.97 -5.46 -1.03
CA SER A 133 -34.55 -4.46 -1.94
C SER A 133 -34.96 -3.14 -1.26
N LYS A 134 -35.07 -3.10 0.08
CA LYS A 134 -35.53 -1.90 0.81
C LYS A 134 -34.45 -0.85 1.01
N ASP A 135 -33.20 -1.29 1.13
CA ASP A 135 -32.05 -0.40 1.15
C ASP A 135 -31.47 -0.35 -0.25
N LYS A 136 -31.33 0.85 -0.82
CA LYS A 136 -30.72 1.08 -2.14
C LYS A 136 -29.21 0.84 -2.05
N ALA A 137 -28.80 -0.37 -1.67
CA ALA A 137 -27.42 -0.74 -1.53
C ALA A 137 -26.75 -0.65 -2.91
N LYS A 138 -25.89 0.35 -3.08
CA LYS A 138 -25.09 0.51 -4.29
C LYS A 138 -23.84 -0.32 -4.12
N VAL A 139 -23.53 -1.18 -5.09
CA VAL A 139 -22.25 -1.90 -5.08
C VAL A 139 -21.25 -1.14 -5.91
N GLN A 140 -20.11 -0.83 -5.30
CA GLN A 140 -18.95 -0.33 -6.00
C GLN A 140 -17.86 -1.40 -6.03
N LEU A 141 -17.58 -1.90 -7.24
CA LEU A 141 -16.47 -2.80 -7.49
C LEU A 141 -15.17 -1.99 -7.61
N THR A 142 -14.19 -2.31 -6.78
CA THR A 142 -12.87 -1.71 -6.82
C THR A 142 -11.83 -2.79 -7.11
N THR A 143 -11.05 -2.61 -8.17
CA THR A 143 -9.90 -3.48 -8.45
C THR A 143 -8.79 -3.16 -7.46
N LYS A 144 -8.41 -4.14 -6.63
CA LYS A 144 -7.14 -4.08 -5.89
C LYS A 144 -6.13 -4.89 -6.69
N HIS A 145 -5.10 -4.23 -7.21
CA HIS A 145 -3.89 -4.95 -7.55
C HIS A 145 -3.15 -5.29 -6.24
N GLN A 146 -2.26 -6.29 -6.25
CA GLN A 146 -1.41 -6.68 -5.12
C GLN A 146 -0.34 -5.58 -4.83
N HIS A 147 -0.86 -4.38 -4.66
CA HIS A 147 -0.26 -3.06 -4.62
C HIS A 147 -0.94 -2.28 -3.47
N SER A 148 -1.67 -2.91 -2.55
CA SER A 148 -2.28 -2.21 -1.41
C SER A 148 -1.26 -1.76 -0.35
N LEU A 149 0.01 -2.15 -0.50
CA LEU A 149 1.16 -1.44 0.09
C LEU A 149 1.52 -0.16 -0.69
N ASN A 150 1.17 -0.06 -1.98
CA ASN A 150 1.44 1.09 -2.83
C ASN A 150 0.44 2.24 -2.63
N SER A 151 -0.74 2.02 -2.02
CA SER A 151 -1.61 3.14 -1.61
C SER A 151 -1.04 3.97 -0.45
N LEU A 152 -0.14 3.39 0.35
CA LEU A 152 0.67 4.10 1.34
C LEU A 152 1.83 4.88 0.70
N LEU A 153 2.16 4.60 -0.57
CA LEU A 153 3.35 5.10 -1.28
C LEU A 153 3.02 5.93 -2.54
N ALA A 154 1.76 6.03 -2.94
CA ALA A 154 1.31 7.03 -3.90
C ALA A 154 1.30 8.36 -3.14
N GLY A 155 2.24 9.25 -3.48
CA GLY A 155 2.40 10.55 -2.82
C GLY A 155 1.11 11.37 -2.76
N GLU A 156 1.14 12.48 -2.00
CA GLU A 156 0.03 13.43 -1.87
C GLU A 156 -0.71 13.57 -3.20
N LYS A 157 -1.96 13.11 -3.26
CA LYS A 157 -2.87 13.59 -4.28
C LYS A 157 -2.93 15.09 -4.08
N SER A 158 -2.35 15.87 -4.98
CA SER A 158 -2.61 17.29 -5.06
C SER A 158 -4.13 17.44 -5.04
N ILE A 159 -4.67 18.06 -3.99
CA ILE A 159 -6.05 18.51 -4.00
C ILE A 159 -6.11 19.47 -5.17
N CYS A 160 -6.67 19.01 -6.29
CA CYS A 160 -7.01 19.87 -7.39
C CYS A 160 -8.06 20.82 -6.80
N SER A 161 -7.64 22.03 -6.46
CA SER A 161 -8.52 23.13 -6.13
C SER A 161 -9.41 23.36 -7.35
N ILE A 162 -10.61 22.80 -7.29
CA ILE A 162 -11.71 23.26 -8.13
C ILE A 162 -12.09 24.64 -7.57
N GLN A 163 -12.14 25.60 -8.48
CA GLN A 163 -12.37 27.03 -8.28
C GLN A 163 -13.55 27.38 -7.39
#